data_AF-T0RRH5-F1
#
_entry.id   AF-T0RRH5-F1
#
_cell.length_a   1.000
_cell.length_b   1.000
_cell.length_c   1.000
_cell.angle_alpha   90.00
_cell.angle_beta   90.00
_cell.angle_gamma   90.00
#
_symmetry.space_group_name_H-M   'P 1'
#
loop_
_entity.id
_entity.type
_entity.pdbx_description
1 polymer ?
#
loop_
_entity_poly.entity_id
_entity_poly.type
_entity_poly.pdbx_seq_one_letter_code
_entity_poly.pdbx_strand_id
1 'polypeptide(L)'
;MKKILLTLCLLFSTYSMALEIQCRSSVENVDIVVKTSPDSGFTYLLFLQGDAVSPMPMEEENLNITSQDVDFKNNDISLHLSRSESNGLIILENQQIILTECIEY
;
A
#
# COMPACT_ATOMS: atom_id res chain seq x y z
N MET A 1 -44.84 8.31 31.53
CA MET A 1 -43.93 7.16 31.36
C MET A 1 -42.96 7.50 30.24
N LYS A 2 -41.66 7.59 30.54
CA LYS A 2 -40.60 8.09 29.65
C LYS A 2 -40.30 7.07 28.55
N LYS A 3 -40.46 7.43 27.28
CA LYS A 3 -39.98 6.62 26.15
C LYS A 3 -38.52 6.97 25.92
N ILE A 4 -37.66 6.00 26.15
CA ILE A 4 -36.21 6.07 25.99
C ILE A 4 -35.93 6.22 24.49
N LEU A 5 -35.38 7.37 24.11
CA LEU A 5 -34.88 7.63 22.77
C LEU A 5 -33.59 6.82 22.62
N LEU A 6 -33.66 5.70 21.90
CA LEU A 6 -32.50 4.87 21.61
C LEU A 6 -31.67 5.59 20.53
N THR A 7 -30.69 6.39 20.96
CA THR A 7 -29.72 7.01 20.05
C THR A 7 -28.80 5.92 19.51
N LEU A 8 -29.09 5.44 18.32
CA LEU A 8 -28.25 4.51 17.58
C LEU A 8 -27.00 5.27 17.14
N CYS A 9 -25.93 5.21 17.94
CA CYS A 9 -24.60 5.62 17.52
C CYS A 9 -24.18 4.70 16.36
N LEU A 10 -24.44 5.14 15.13
CA LEU A 10 -23.76 4.65 13.95
C LEU A 10 -22.27 4.95 14.15
N LEU A 11 -21.55 3.94 14.63
CA LEU A 11 -20.10 3.89 14.54
C LEU A 11 -19.81 3.95 13.04
N PHE A 12 -19.38 5.13 12.57
CA PHE A 12 -18.75 5.26 11.27
C PHE A 12 -17.45 4.47 11.36
N SER A 13 -17.51 3.16 11.12
CA SER A 13 -16.35 2.37 10.79
C SER A 13 -15.83 2.94 9.48
N THR A 14 -14.82 3.81 9.58
CA THR A 14 -14.01 4.19 8.43
C THR A 14 -13.43 2.88 7.89
N TYR A 15 -13.99 2.40 6.79
CA TYR A 15 -13.47 1.24 6.08
C TYR A 15 -12.10 1.65 5.55
N SER A 16 -11.04 1.39 6.33
CA SER A 16 -9.70 1.39 5.78
C SER A 16 -9.66 0.26 4.76
N MET A 17 -9.32 0.59 3.51
CA MET A 17 -9.13 -0.43 2.49
C MET A 17 -7.93 -1.26 2.91
N ALA A 18 -8.18 -2.49 3.36
CA ALA A 18 -7.12 -3.46 3.56
C ALA A 18 -6.43 -3.67 2.21
N LEU A 19 -5.11 -3.44 2.20
CA LEU A 19 -4.27 -3.62 1.04
C LEU A 19 -2.98 -4.27 1.53
N GLU A 20 -2.59 -5.36 0.90
CA GLU A 20 -1.28 -5.98 1.07
C GLU A 20 -0.87 -6.61 -0.25
N ILE A 21 0.02 -5.95 -0.99
CA ILE A 21 0.60 -6.47 -2.24
C ILE A 21 2.08 -6.72 -2.00
N GLN A 22 2.52 -7.97 -2.14
CA GLN A 22 3.93 -8.34 -2.08
C GLN A 22 4.44 -8.67 -3.48
N CYS A 23 5.57 -8.09 -3.85
CA CYS A 23 6.24 -8.29 -5.13
C CYS A 23 7.68 -8.73 -4.90
N ARG A 24 8.18 -9.59 -5.78
CA ARG A 24 9.61 -9.83 -5.93
C ARG A 24 10.24 -8.69 -6.69
N SER A 25 11.36 -8.16 -6.19
CA SER A 25 12.09 -7.09 -6.88
C SER A 25 13.26 -7.61 -7.71
N SER A 26 13.68 -6.83 -8.71
CA SER A 26 14.91 -7.07 -9.47
C SER A 26 16.19 -6.85 -8.65
N VAL A 27 16.10 -6.22 -7.47
CA VAL A 27 17.21 -6.12 -6.53
C VAL A 27 17.30 -7.43 -5.75
N GLU A 28 18.49 -8.04 -5.76
CA GLU A 28 18.72 -9.34 -5.15
C GLU A 28 18.41 -9.34 -3.64
N ASN A 29 17.65 -10.35 -3.20
CA ASN A 29 17.23 -10.53 -1.80
C ASN A 29 16.42 -9.36 -1.22
N VAL A 30 15.77 -8.57 -2.07
CA VAL A 30 14.84 -7.51 -1.65
C VAL A 30 13.44 -7.79 -2.19
N ASP A 31 12.50 -7.98 -1.27
CA ASP A 31 11.07 -8.00 -1.56
C ASP A 31 10.46 -6.63 -1.28
N ILE A 32 9.42 -6.29 -2.04
CA ILE A 32 8.68 -5.04 -1.91
C ILE A 32 7.27 -5.34 -1.48
N VAL A 33 6.77 -4.63 -0.46
CA VAL A 33 5.38 -4.76 -0.01
C VAL A 33 4.70 -3.40 0.05
N VAL A 34 3.53 -3.27 -0.56
CA VAL A 34 2.62 -2.15 -0.33
C VAL A 34 1.54 -2.60 0.63
N LYS A 35 1.45 -1.97 1.81
CA LYS A 35 0.55 -2.41 2.88
C LYS A 35 -0.13 -1.26 3.61
N THR A 36 -1.43 -1.40 3.82
CA THR A 36 -2.20 -0.54 4.74
C THR A 36 -2.13 -1.08 6.16
N SER A 37 -1.69 -0.24 7.10
CA SER A 37 -1.72 -0.56 8.52
C SER A 37 -3.17 -0.66 9.01
N PRO A 38 -3.59 -1.78 9.62
CA PRO A 38 -4.95 -1.92 10.15
C PRO A 38 -5.21 -1.00 11.34
N ASP A 39 -4.16 -0.59 12.06
CA ASP A 39 -4.27 0.23 13.26
C ASP A 39 -4.42 1.72 12.94
N SER A 40 -3.65 2.21 11.96
CA SER A 40 -3.61 3.63 11.60
C SER A 40 -4.35 3.98 10.31
N GLY A 41 -4.60 3.00 9.45
CA GLY A 41 -5.12 3.23 8.10
C GLY A 41 -4.10 3.79 7.11
N PHE A 42 -2.84 4.01 7.52
CA PHE A 42 -1.80 4.51 6.63
C PHE A 42 -1.23 3.42 5.74
N THR A 43 -1.00 3.75 4.48
CA THR A 43 -0.33 2.89 3.51
C THR A 43 1.18 3.11 3.54
N TYR A 44 1.94 2.03 3.47
CA TYR A 44 3.39 2.04 3.45
C TYR A 44 3.92 1.23 2.27
N LEU A 45 5.04 1.71 1.71
CA LEU A 45 5.93 0.93 0.86
C LEU A 45 7.06 0.38 1.74
N LEU A 46 7.20 -0.94 1.79
CA LEU A 46 8.19 -1.64 2.60
C LEU A 46 9.24 -2.28 1.70
N PHE A 47 10.51 -2.03 2.01
CA PHE A 47 11.64 -2.76 1.45
C PHE A 47 12.09 -3.81 2.47
N LEU A 48 11.97 -5.09 2.11
CA LEU A 48 12.28 -6.23 2.99
C LEU A 48 13.57 -6.89 2.52
N GLN A 49 14.59 -6.92 3.38
CA GLN A 49 15.87 -7.57 3.08
C GLN A 49 16.29 -8.47 4.26
N GLY A 50 16.00 -9.77 4.15
CA GLY A 50 16.12 -10.68 5.30
C GLY A 50 15.21 -10.23 6.44
N ASP A 51 15.78 -10.02 7.63
CA ASP A 51 15.05 -9.51 8.81
C ASP A 51 14.94 -7.98 8.85
N ALA A 52 15.57 -7.27 7.91
CA ALA A 52 15.53 -5.82 7.86
C ALA A 52 14.28 -5.32 7.13
N VAL A 53 13.61 -4.32 7.71
CA VAL A 53 12.42 -3.67 7.15
C VAL A 53 12.66 -2.17 7.11
N SER A 54 12.51 -1.57 5.93
CA SER A 54 12.54 -0.12 5.74
C SER A 54 11.17 0.39 5.29
N PRO A 55 10.35 0.96 6.20
CA PRO A 55 9.05 1.49 5.85
C PRO A 55 9.14 2.93 5.30
N MET A 56 8.45 3.18 4.19
CA MET A 56 8.23 4.51 3.63
C MET A 56 6.72 4.81 3.63
N PRO A 57 6.24 5.80 4.39
CA PRO A 57 4.83 6.18 4.35
C PRO A 57 4.45 6.72 2.97
N MET A 58 3.30 6.29 2.48
CA MET A 58 2.73 6.74 1.20
C MET A 58 1.63 7.74 1.51
N GLU A 59 1.93 9.03 1.32
CA GLU A 59 0.98 10.12 1.56
C GLU A 59 -0.27 9.96 0.69
N GLU A 60 -1.45 10.03 1.32
CA GLU A 60 -2.73 9.74 0.64
C GLU A 60 -2.99 10.63 -0.57
N GLU A 61 -2.54 11.89 -0.54
CA GLU A 61 -2.70 12.82 -1.67
C GLU A 61 -1.90 12.42 -2.93
N ASN A 62 -0.87 11.61 -2.74
CA ASN A 62 0.05 11.14 -3.77
C ASN A 62 -0.19 9.67 -4.14
N LEU A 63 -1.11 9.00 -3.44
CA LEU A 63 -1.44 7.59 -3.60
C LEU A 63 -2.78 7.44 -4.33
N ASN A 64 -2.76 6.73 -5.45
CA ASN A 64 -3.95 6.37 -6.19
C ASN A 64 -4.11 4.85 -6.20
N ILE A 65 -5.17 4.35 -5.57
CA ILE A 65 -5.50 2.93 -5.54
C ILE A 65 -6.79 2.73 -6.34
N THR A 66 -6.71 1.94 -7.41
CA THR A 66 -7.86 1.55 -8.22
C THR A 66 -8.05 0.03 -8.17
N SER A 67 -9.07 -0.48 -8.85
CA SER A 67 -9.25 -1.93 -8.99
C SER A 67 -8.18 -2.60 -9.85
N GLN A 68 -7.48 -1.83 -10.70
CA GLN A 68 -6.47 -2.36 -11.63
C GLN A 68 -5.05 -2.07 -11.17
N ASP A 69 -4.83 -0.91 -10.56
CA ASP A 69 -3.49 -0.39 -10.33
C ASP A 69 -3.33 0.25 -8.94
N VAL A 70 -2.09 0.26 -8.46
CA VAL A 70 -1.64 1.08 -7.32
C VAL A 70 -0.50 1.96 -7.78
N ASP A 71 -0.77 3.27 -7.82
CA ASP A 71 0.20 4.29 -8.23
C ASP A 71 0.57 5.17 -7.03
N PHE A 72 1.85 5.53 -6.95
CA PHE A 72 2.31 6.52 -5.99
C PHE A 72 3.44 7.35 -6.57
N LYS A 73 3.42 8.66 -6.30
CA LYS A 73 4.50 9.53 -6.76
C LYS A 73 4.72 10.71 -5.84
N ASN A 74 5.95 10.87 -5.39
CA ASN A 74 6.42 12.07 -4.73
C ASN A 74 7.72 12.58 -5.40
N ASN A 75 8.48 13.42 -4.71
CA ASN A 75 9.73 13.99 -5.24
C ASN A 75 10.87 12.95 -5.39
N ASP A 76 10.84 11.88 -4.60
CA ASP A 76 11.95 10.93 -4.46
C ASP A 76 11.65 9.58 -5.15
N ILE A 77 10.38 9.19 -5.19
CA ILE A 77 9.93 7.90 -5.68
C ILE A 77 8.71 8.01 -6.59
N SER A 78 8.68 7.17 -7.62
CA SER A 78 7.49 6.84 -8.41
C SER A 78 7.29 5.33 -8.39
N LEU A 79 6.11 4.87 -7.98
CA LEU A 79 5.69 3.48 -7.99
C LEU A 79 4.50 3.34 -8.95
N HIS A 80 4.53 2.31 -9.76
CA HIS A 80 3.37 1.79 -10.49
C HIS A 80 3.30 0.28 -10.26
N LEU A 81 2.15 -0.22 -9.82
CA LEU A 81 1.84 -1.64 -9.69
C LEU A 81 0.59 -1.95 -10.51
N SER A 82 0.68 -2.91 -11.42
CA SER A 82 -0.48 -3.45 -12.11
C SER A 82 -0.92 -4.77 -11.47
N ARG A 83 -2.14 -4.78 -10.94
CA ARG A 83 -2.76 -5.98 -10.37
C ARG A 83 -3.10 -6.99 -11.45
N SER A 84 -3.57 -6.53 -12.61
CA SER A 84 -3.92 -7.41 -13.75
C SER A 84 -2.71 -8.10 -14.36
N GLU A 85 -1.57 -7.42 -14.39
CA GLU A 85 -0.34 -7.99 -14.95
C GLU A 85 0.55 -8.64 -13.88
N SER A 86 0.21 -8.47 -12.60
CA SER A 86 0.97 -8.99 -11.45
C SER A 86 2.44 -8.56 -11.48
N ASN A 87 2.67 -7.28 -11.83
CA ASN A 87 4.00 -6.70 -12.00
C ASN A 87 4.01 -5.21 -11.58
N GLY A 88 5.16 -4.57 -11.70
CA GLY A 88 5.27 -3.13 -11.53
C GLY A 88 6.67 -2.58 -11.70
N LEU A 89 6.82 -1.30 -11.37
CA LEU A 89 8.05 -0.55 -11.48
C LEU A 89 8.15 0.45 -10.33
N ILE A 90 9.33 0.53 -9.72
CA ILE A 90 9.73 1.64 -8.86
C ILE A 90 10.84 2.43 -9.57
N ILE A 91 10.69 3.74 -9.60
CA ILE A 91 11.74 4.70 -9.96
C ILE A 91 12.15 5.41 -8.68
N LEU A 92 13.38 5.20 -8.24
CA LEU A 92 14.01 5.85 -7.10
C LEU A 92 15.17 6.68 -7.62
N GLU A 93 15.07 8.01 -7.56
CA GLU A 93 16.04 8.92 -8.17
C GLU A 93 16.31 8.57 -9.65
N ASN A 94 17.41 7.85 -9.95
CA ASN A 94 17.82 7.41 -11.28
C ASN A 94 17.87 5.87 -11.43
N GLN A 95 17.34 5.13 -10.46
CA GLN A 95 17.30 3.67 -10.47
C GLN A 95 15.89 3.16 -10.79
N GLN A 96 15.83 2.11 -11.59
CA GLN A 96 14.59 1.38 -11.89
C GLN A 96 14.67 0.02 -11.19
N ILE A 97 13.66 -0.27 -10.36
CA ILE A 97 13.47 -1.57 -9.73
C ILE A 97 12.23 -2.19 -10.38
N ILE A 98 12.44 -3.29 -11.10
CA ILE A 98 11.36 -4.04 -11.73
C ILE A 98 10.73 -4.93 -10.68
N LEU A 99 9.41 -4.92 -10.61
CA LEU A 99 8.62 -5.75 -9.72
C LEU A 99 7.92 -6.83 -10.53
N THR A 100 8.02 -8.06 -10.04
CA THR A 100 7.45 -9.26 -10.67
C THR A 100 6.78 -10.12 -9.61
N GLU A 101 5.91 -11.03 -10.04
CA GLU A 101 5.26 -11.98 -9.13
C GLU A 101 4.51 -11.25 -7.99
N CYS A 102 3.84 -10.15 -8.34
CA CYS A 102 3.07 -9.36 -7.37
C CYS A 102 1.78 -10.09 -6.97
N ILE A 103 1.59 -10.36 -5.69
CA ILE A 103 0.43 -11.08 -5.13
C ILE A 103 -0.26 -10.18 -4.09
N GLU A 104 -1.57 -10.00 -4.25
CA GLU A 104 -2.44 -9.30 -3.29
C GLU A 104 -3.07 -10.32 -2.31
N TYR A 105 -3.04 -10.02 -1.00
CA TYR A 105 -3.51 -10.89 0.09
C TYR A 105 -4.77 -10.35 0.80
#